data_AF-A0A662V421-F1
#
_entry.id   AF-A0A662V421-F1
#
_cell.length_a   1.000
_cell.length_b   1.000
_cell.length_c   1.000
_cell.angle_alpha   90.00
_cell.angle_beta   90.00
_cell.angle_gamma   90.00
#
_symmetry.space_group_name_H-M   'P 1'
#
loop_
_entity.id
_entity.type
_entity.pdbx_description
1 polymer ?
#
loop_
_entity_poly.entity_id
_entity_poly.type
_entity_poly.pdbx_seq_one_letter_code
_entity_poly.pdbx_strand_id
1 'polypeptide(L)'
;VDPLRGASKPADLYEKDLMSLYIIGKYGLGLDKDLSPEVFERIFTVEHRYEKAAEALMKNGDPQAAREGVLKALEGMDINGSLMARVLRFVFTLHYYGFITREEFEKALRNAYKAFPELEDTIRRFAKFYIAYRIGEEMSRGSVRSKIELDVLRNKVALDVGIPRAVPRLGYVIDVAKAFFVVPKKILQLKEKRS
;
A
#
# COMPACT_ATOMS: atom_id res chain seq x y z
N VAL A 1 -1.45 10.17 12.83
CA VAL A 1 -1.68 9.04 11.92
C VAL A 1 -0.44 8.20 11.98
N ASP A 2 -0.54 7.00 12.53
CA ASP A 2 0.57 6.06 12.58
C ASP A 2 0.66 5.33 11.21
N PRO A 3 1.87 5.11 10.69
CA PRO A 3 2.14 4.70 9.31
C PRO A 3 1.38 3.45 8.89
N LEU A 4 1.32 2.46 9.77
CA LEU A 4 0.60 1.20 9.52
C LEU A 4 -0.84 1.29 10.00
N ARG A 5 -1.15 2.19 10.95
CA ARG A 5 -2.46 2.29 11.60
C ARG A 5 -3.48 3.20 10.91
N GLY A 6 -3.11 4.16 10.07
CA GLY A 6 -4.11 5.09 9.49
C GLY A 6 -4.93 5.85 10.56
N ALA A 7 -6.16 6.25 10.23
CA ALA A 7 -7.15 6.74 11.21
C ALA A 7 -8.22 5.65 11.40
N SER A 8 -8.06 4.80 12.42
CA SER A 8 -8.79 3.53 12.53
C SER A 8 -9.46 3.33 13.89
N LYS A 9 -10.59 2.61 13.89
CA LYS A 9 -11.34 2.19 15.09
C LYS A 9 -10.74 0.90 15.68
N PRO A 10 -11.06 0.49 16.93
CA PRO A 10 -10.42 -0.64 17.61
C PRO A 10 -10.45 -1.99 16.86
N ALA A 11 -11.53 -2.30 16.14
CA ALA A 11 -11.62 -3.52 15.33
C ALA A 11 -10.66 -3.52 14.13
N ASP A 12 -10.36 -2.34 13.56
CA ASP A 12 -9.39 -2.18 12.47
C ASP A 12 -7.94 -2.35 12.95
N LEU A 13 -7.68 -2.33 14.27
CA LEU A 13 -6.34 -2.54 14.84
C LEU A 13 -5.98 -4.04 14.84
N TYR A 14 -6.90 -4.90 15.28
CA TYR A 14 -6.71 -6.36 15.28
C TYR A 14 -6.44 -6.93 13.90
N GLU A 15 -7.19 -6.47 12.90
CA GLU A 15 -7.03 -6.90 11.50
C GLU A 15 -5.67 -6.48 10.90
N LYS A 16 -5.08 -5.38 11.39
CA LYS A 16 -3.78 -4.89 10.91
C LYS A 16 -2.62 -5.58 11.59
N ASP A 17 -2.74 -5.85 12.88
CA ASP A 17 -1.70 -6.56 13.64
C ASP A 17 -1.59 -8.02 13.15
N LEU A 18 -2.72 -8.65 12.78
CA LEU A 18 -2.73 -9.99 12.17
C LEU A 18 -2.11 -10.03 10.76
N MET A 19 -2.32 -9.00 9.94
CA MET A 19 -1.71 -8.91 8.61
C MET A 19 -0.19 -8.85 8.67
N SER A 20 0.37 -8.00 9.54
CA SER A 20 1.81 -7.93 9.77
C SER A 20 2.34 -9.23 10.36
N LEU A 21 1.60 -9.86 11.29
CA LEU A 21 1.97 -11.14 11.89
C LEU A 21 2.03 -12.26 10.84
N TYR A 22 1.04 -12.34 9.95
CA TYR A 22 1.04 -13.30 8.84
C TYR A 22 2.26 -13.09 7.94
N ILE A 23 2.49 -11.85 7.50
CA ILE A 23 3.56 -11.53 6.56
C ILE A 23 4.93 -11.85 7.17
N ILE A 24 5.20 -11.39 8.40
CA ILE A 24 6.47 -11.66 9.08
C ILE A 24 6.60 -13.15 9.40
N GLY A 25 5.53 -13.79 9.87
CA GLY A 25 5.53 -15.21 10.20
C GLY A 25 5.83 -16.09 8.98
N LYS A 26 5.16 -15.85 7.85
CA LYS A 26 5.38 -16.61 6.62
C LYS A 26 6.69 -16.24 5.92
N TYR A 27 6.82 -14.98 5.50
CA TYR A 27 7.92 -14.58 4.63
C TYR A 27 9.22 -14.29 5.38
N GLY A 28 9.12 -13.88 6.65
CA GLY A 28 10.30 -13.61 7.49
C GLY A 28 10.80 -14.84 8.24
N LEU A 29 9.89 -15.61 8.83
CA LEU A 29 10.25 -16.74 9.72
C LEU A 29 10.03 -18.12 9.09
N GLY A 30 9.34 -18.24 7.95
CA GLY A 30 9.08 -19.52 7.30
C GLY A 30 8.09 -20.41 8.05
N LEU A 31 7.20 -19.84 8.87
CA LEU A 31 6.26 -20.62 9.70
C LEU A 31 5.28 -21.47 8.88
N ASP A 32 5.06 -21.14 7.61
CA ASP A 32 4.28 -21.95 6.68
C ASP A 32 4.94 -23.29 6.32
N LYS A 33 6.24 -23.43 6.59
CA LYS A 33 7.01 -24.66 6.43
C LYS A 33 7.15 -25.44 7.74
N ASP A 34 7.18 -24.71 8.86
CA ASP A 34 7.38 -25.29 10.19
C ASP A 34 6.06 -25.77 10.83
N LEU A 35 4.94 -25.12 10.50
CA LEU A 35 3.60 -25.52 10.93
C LEU A 35 2.92 -26.34 9.83
N SER A 36 1.98 -27.21 10.22
CA SER A 36 1.16 -27.86 9.22
C SER A 36 0.34 -26.80 8.45
N PRO A 37 0.18 -26.94 7.11
CA PRO A 37 -0.57 -25.99 6.31
C PRO A 37 -1.98 -25.74 6.86
N GLU A 38 -2.65 -26.80 7.34
CA GLU A 38 -3.97 -26.71 7.96
C GLU A 38 -4.00 -25.82 9.21
N VAL A 39 -2.98 -25.88 10.07
CA VAL A 39 -2.92 -25.04 11.28
C VAL A 39 -2.65 -23.60 10.89
N PHE A 40 -1.72 -23.36 9.96
CA PHE A 40 -1.36 -22.02 9.53
C PHE A 40 -2.52 -21.32 8.82
N GLU A 41 -3.17 -22.01 7.88
CA GLU A 41 -4.33 -21.48 7.15
C GLU A 41 -5.56 -21.29 8.04
N ARG A 42 -5.75 -22.13 9.07
CA ARG A 42 -6.85 -21.96 10.02
C ARG A 42 -6.67 -20.73 10.92
N ILE A 43 -5.42 -20.39 11.27
CA ILE A 43 -5.13 -19.18 12.06
C ILE A 43 -5.25 -17.93 11.19
N PHE A 44 -4.76 -17.99 9.96
CA PHE A 44 -4.65 -16.85 9.05
C PHE A 44 -5.54 -16.97 7.82
N THR A 45 -6.78 -17.40 8.02
CA THR A 45 -7.70 -17.67 6.91
C THR A 45 -7.94 -16.44 6.06
N VAL A 46 -8.09 -15.27 6.67
CA VAL A 46 -8.36 -14.01 5.94
C VAL A 46 -7.10 -13.49 5.26
N GLU A 47 -5.95 -13.52 5.95
CA GLU A 47 -4.67 -13.03 5.43
C GLU A 47 -4.17 -13.90 4.27
N HIS A 48 -4.38 -15.21 4.33
CA HIS A 48 -4.09 -16.11 3.22
C HIS A 48 -4.88 -15.74 1.97
N ARG A 49 -6.14 -15.34 2.12
CA ARG A 49 -6.97 -14.88 0.99
C ARG A 49 -6.49 -13.54 0.45
N TYR A 50 -6.04 -12.64 1.31
CA TYR A 50 -5.40 -11.39 0.88
C TYR A 50 -4.09 -11.64 0.14
N GLU A 51 -3.29 -12.62 0.56
CA GLU A 51 -2.12 -13.07 -0.17
C GLU A 51 -2.50 -13.57 -1.57
N LYS A 52 -3.50 -14.44 -1.70
CA LYS A 52 -3.94 -14.93 -3.02
C LYS A 52 -4.47 -13.83 -3.93
N ALA A 53 -5.20 -12.86 -3.38
CA ALA A 53 -5.61 -11.68 -4.11
C ALA A 53 -4.41 -10.80 -4.51
N ALA A 54 -3.44 -10.61 -3.62
CA ALA A 54 -2.20 -9.89 -3.88
C ALA A 54 -1.38 -10.55 -4.98
N GLU A 55 -1.19 -11.88 -4.93
CA GLU A 55 -0.52 -12.67 -5.96
C GLU A 55 -1.21 -12.49 -7.31
N ALA A 56 -2.55 -12.52 -7.36
CA ALA A 56 -3.29 -12.28 -8.60
C ALA A 56 -3.04 -10.88 -9.18
N LEU A 57 -3.01 -9.84 -8.33
CA LEU A 57 -2.69 -8.47 -8.76
C LEU A 57 -1.23 -8.31 -9.20
N MET A 58 -0.31 -9.05 -8.58
CA MET A 58 1.13 -9.02 -8.90
C MET A 58 1.51 -9.89 -10.10
N LYS A 59 0.62 -10.73 -10.64
CA LYS A 59 0.90 -11.47 -11.87
C LYS A 59 0.93 -10.53 -13.09
N ASN A 60 1.73 -10.91 -14.08
CA ASN A 60 1.76 -10.20 -15.36
C ASN A 60 0.56 -10.59 -16.20
N GLY A 61 0.00 -9.62 -16.92
CA GLY A 61 -1.02 -9.86 -17.93
C GLY A 61 -2.43 -9.46 -17.52
N ASP A 62 -3.24 -9.28 -18.56
CA ASP A 62 -4.69 -9.08 -18.62
C ASP A 62 -5.42 -8.63 -17.33
N PRO A 63 -5.97 -7.39 -17.29
CA PRO A 63 -6.85 -6.93 -16.22
C PRO A 63 -7.99 -7.90 -15.89
N GLN A 64 -8.50 -8.65 -16.87
CA GLN A 64 -9.57 -9.63 -16.64
C GLN A 64 -9.07 -10.82 -15.81
N ALA A 65 -7.90 -11.37 -16.13
CA ALA A 65 -7.29 -12.44 -15.35
C ALA A 65 -6.96 -12.00 -13.91
N ALA A 66 -6.49 -10.76 -13.73
CA ALA A 66 -6.28 -10.18 -12.40
C ALA A 66 -7.60 -10.07 -11.63
N ARG A 67 -8.67 -9.62 -12.29
CA ARG A 67 -10.02 -9.56 -11.70
C ARG A 67 -10.49 -10.93 -11.24
N GLU A 68 -10.46 -11.92 -12.12
CA GLU A 68 -10.89 -13.29 -11.83
C GLU A 68 -10.10 -13.92 -10.69
N GLY A 69 -8.78 -13.76 -10.68
CA GLY A 69 -7.92 -14.25 -9.61
C GLY A 69 -8.26 -13.64 -8.24
N VAL A 70 -8.52 -12.33 -8.20
CA VAL A 70 -8.94 -11.64 -6.97
C VAL A 70 -10.34 -12.09 -6.52
N LEU A 71 -11.31 -12.18 -7.45
CA LEU A 71 -12.67 -12.64 -7.13
C LEU A 71 -12.67 -14.07 -6.59
N LYS A 72 -11.87 -14.96 -7.17
CA LYS A 72 -11.71 -16.34 -6.69
C LYS A 72 -11.07 -16.37 -5.30
N ALA A 73 -9.99 -15.62 -5.08
CA ALA A 73 -9.34 -15.56 -3.77
C ALA A 73 -10.29 -15.05 -2.67
N LEU A 74 -11.19 -14.13 -3.01
CA LEU A 74 -12.12 -13.46 -2.09
C LEU A 74 -13.56 -13.98 -2.20
N GLU A 75 -13.78 -15.17 -2.77
CA GLU A 75 -15.09 -15.82 -2.90
C GLU A 75 -15.94 -15.81 -1.61
N GLY A 76 -17.19 -15.36 -1.70
CA GLY A 76 -18.08 -15.24 -0.54
C GLY A 76 -17.79 -14.02 0.36
N MET A 77 -16.87 -13.14 -0.02
CA MET A 77 -16.71 -11.81 0.57
C MET A 77 -17.33 -10.73 -0.34
N ASP A 78 -17.87 -9.68 0.27
CA ASP A 78 -18.37 -8.52 -0.48
C ASP A 78 -17.22 -7.66 -1.01
N ILE A 79 -17.09 -7.62 -2.33
CA ILE A 79 -16.03 -6.88 -3.03
C ILE A 79 -16.39 -5.40 -3.07
N ASN A 80 -15.90 -4.67 -2.07
CA ASN A 80 -16.11 -3.24 -1.94
C ASN A 80 -14.79 -2.49 -1.72
N GLY A 81 -14.86 -1.16 -1.64
CA GLY A 81 -13.68 -0.32 -1.44
C GLY A 81 -12.90 -0.66 -0.16
N SER A 82 -13.60 -1.00 0.93
CA SER A 82 -12.94 -1.36 2.19
C SER A 82 -12.10 -2.63 2.03
N LEU A 83 -12.65 -3.66 1.40
CA LEU A 83 -11.94 -4.90 1.13
C LEU A 83 -10.75 -4.69 0.18
N MET A 84 -10.94 -3.92 -0.91
CA MET A 84 -9.86 -3.58 -1.83
C MET A 84 -8.73 -2.79 -1.14
N ALA A 85 -9.07 -1.87 -0.23
CA ALA A 85 -8.08 -1.14 0.55
C ALA A 85 -7.26 -2.06 1.48
N ARG A 86 -7.84 -3.15 1.99
CA ARG A 86 -7.13 -4.16 2.78
C ARG A 86 -6.19 -4.99 1.93
N VAL A 87 -6.64 -5.43 0.74
CA VAL A 87 -5.78 -6.15 -0.22
C VAL A 87 -4.59 -5.28 -0.62
N LEU A 88 -4.81 -4.02 -1.00
CA LEU A 88 -3.72 -3.10 -1.34
C LEU A 88 -2.80 -2.82 -0.15
N ARG A 89 -3.33 -2.80 1.08
CA ARG A 89 -2.52 -2.70 2.30
C ARG A 89 -1.65 -3.93 2.49
N PHE A 90 -2.14 -5.13 2.20
CA PHE A 90 -1.35 -6.36 2.25
C PHE A 90 -0.15 -6.27 1.29
N VAL A 91 -0.41 -5.90 0.03
CA VAL A 91 0.64 -5.71 -0.98
C VAL A 91 1.64 -4.62 -0.54
N PHE A 92 1.15 -3.50 0.00
CA PHE A 92 2.02 -2.44 0.53
C PHE A 92 2.87 -2.92 1.71
N THR A 93 2.32 -3.75 2.58
CA THR A 93 3.03 -4.25 3.77
C THR A 93 4.14 -5.21 3.37
N LEU A 94 3.91 -6.07 2.37
CA LEU A 94 4.97 -6.87 1.75
C LEU A 94 6.10 -5.98 1.20
N HIS A 95 5.75 -4.92 0.48
CA HIS A 95 6.73 -3.98 -0.06
C HIS A 95 7.49 -3.23 1.04
N TYR A 96 6.78 -2.77 2.07
CA TYR A 96 7.33 -2.02 3.20
C TYR A 96 8.37 -2.83 3.96
N TYR A 97 8.13 -4.12 4.18
CA TYR A 97 9.10 -5.03 4.80
C TYR A 97 10.16 -5.58 3.84
N GLY A 98 10.12 -5.21 2.56
CA GLY A 98 11.14 -5.60 1.58
C GLY A 98 10.97 -7.01 1.00
N PHE A 99 9.81 -7.65 1.18
CA PHE A 99 9.53 -8.98 0.61
C PHE A 99 9.16 -8.93 -0.87
N ILE A 100 8.73 -7.77 -1.38
CA ILE A 100 8.52 -7.52 -2.81
C ILE A 100 9.17 -6.20 -3.24
N THR A 101 9.53 -6.13 -4.50
CA THR A 101 10.10 -4.95 -5.13
C THR A 101 9.08 -3.83 -5.28
N ARG A 102 9.57 -2.62 -5.54
CA ARG A 102 8.73 -1.45 -5.83
C ARG A 102 7.90 -1.68 -7.08
N GLU A 103 8.54 -2.24 -8.10
CA GLU A 103 7.96 -2.49 -9.42
C GLU A 103 6.79 -3.47 -9.33
N GLU A 104 6.92 -4.51 -8.50
CA GLU A 104 5.83 -5.46 -8.21
C GLU A 104 4.64 -4.80 -7.51
N PHE A 105 4.90 -3.97 -6.50
CA PHE A 105 3.85 -3.23 -5.80
C PHE A 105 3.10 -2.25 -6.71
N GLU A 106 3.84 -1.44 -7.48
CA GLU A 106 3.24 -0.47 -8.40
C GLU A 106 2.48 -1.15 -9.54
N LYS A 107 2.96 -2.31 -9.98
CA LYS A 107 2.23 -3.16 -10.91
C LYS A 107 0.91 -3.64 -10.31
N ALA A 108 0.90 -4.12 -9.07
CA ALA A 108 -0.33 -4.52 -8.38
C ALA A 108 -1.34 -3.37 -8.28
N LEU A 109 -0.89 -2.15 -7.97
CA LEU A 109 -1.74 -0.95 -7.96
C LEU A 109 -2.37 -0.67 -9.33
N ARG A 110 -1.57 -0.70 -10.40
CA ARG A 110 -2.05 -0.47 -11.77
C ARG A 110 -3.01 -1.56 -12.22
N ASN A 111 -2.73 -2.82 -11.88
CA ASN A 111 -3.61 -3.94 -12.19
C ASN A 111 -4.93 -3.82 -11.45
N ALA A 112 -4.92 -3.48 -10.16
CA ALA A 112 -6.14 -3.22 -9.40
C ALA A 112 -6.98 -2.12 -10.04
N TYR A 113 -6.35 -0.99 -10.43
CA TYR A 113 -7.05 0.14 -11.06
C TYR A 113 -7.72 -0.23 -12.38
N LYS A 114 -7.08 -1.08 -13.19
CA LYS A 114 -7.63 -1.54 -14.48
C LYS A 114 -8.68 -2.63 -14.30
N ALA A 115 -8.47 -3.55 -13.37
CA ALA A 115 -9.32 -4.71 -13.13
C ALA A 115 -10.63 -4.35 -12.40
N PHE A 116 -10.62 -3.29 -11.58
CA PHE A 116 -11.75 -2.86 -10.75
C PHE A 116 -12.08 -1.38 -10.94
N PRO A 117 -12.54 -0.97 -12.14
CA PRO A 117 -12.90 0.43 -12.42
C PRO A 117 -13.99 0.96 -11.49
N GLU A 118 -14.90 0.11 -11.01
CA GLU A 118 -15.94 0.45 -10.04
C GLU A 118 -15.38 0.84 -8.66
N LEU A 119 -14.12 0.48 -8.37
CA LEU A 119 -13.41 0.83 -7.13
C LEU A 119 -12.36 1.93 -7.34
N GLU A 120 -12.42 2.67 -8.47
CA GLU A 120 -11.37 3.62 -8.85
C GLU A 120 -11.03 4.64 -7.77
N ASP A 121 -12.04 5.15 -7.06
CA ASP A 121 -11.86 6.17 -6.03
C ASP A 121 -11.06 5.65 -4.84
N THR A 122 -11.30 4.40 -4.45
CA THR A 122 -10.57 3.78 -3.33
C THR A 122 -9.12 3.52 -3.73
N ILE A 123 -8.91 2.98 -4.92
CA ILE A 123 -7.58 2.67 -5.44
C ILE A 123 -6.79 3.97 -5.65
N ARG A 124 -7.42 5.03 -6.15
CA ARG A 124 -6.80 6.36 -6.31
C ARG A 124 -6.45 7.00 -4.97
N ARG A 125 -7.27 6.84 -3.94
CA ARG A 125 -6.94 7.28 -2.56
C ARG A 125 -5.74 6.50 -2.01
N PHE A 126 -5.67 5.19 -2.24
CA PHE A 126 -4.54 4.38 -1.84
C PHE A 126 -3.26 4.77 -2.61
N ALA A 127 -3.36 5.02 -3.91
CA ALA A 127 -2.24 5.50 -4.72
C ALA A 127 -1.73 6.87 -4.23
N LYS A 128 -2.62 7.80 -3.83
CA LYS A 128 -2.23 9.08 -3.20
C LYS A 128 -1.41 8.85 -1.92
N PHE A 129 -1.85 7.92 -1.08
CA PHE A 129 -1.11 7.51 0.12
C PHE A 129 0.29 6.99 -0.23
N TYR A 130 0.38 6.07 -1.19
CA TYR A 130 1.67 5.50 -1.60
C TYR A 130 2.60 6.52 -2.24
N ILE A 131 2.10 7.40 -3.12
CA ILE A 131 2.89 8.49 -3.71
C ILE A 131 3.43 9.39 -2.58
N ALA A 132 2.60 9.73 -1.60
CA ALA A 132 3.02 10.50 -0.43
C ALA A 132 4.11 9.78 0.40
N TYR A 133 3.96 8.48 0.63
CA TYR A 133 4.99 7.63 1.26
C TYR A 133 6.31 7.66 0.48
N ARG A 134 6.27 7.44 -0.84
CA ARG A 134 7.44 7.46 -1.74
C ARG A 134 8.18 8.79 -1.71
N ILE A 135 7.45 9.91 -1.76
CA ILE A 135 8.05 11.24 -1.63
C ILE A 135 8.68 11.42 -0.25
N GLY A 136 8.02 10.95 0.81
CA GLY A 136 8.55 10.98 2.18
C GLY A 136 9.86 10.22 2.32
N GLU A 137 9.99 9.07 1.67
CA GLU A 137 11.22 8.28 1.66
C GLU A 137 12.37 9.07 1.02
N GLU A 138 12.17 9.63 -0.17
CA GLU A 138 13.17 10.45 -0.86
C GLU A 138 13.55 11.70 -0.03
N MET A 139 12.56 12.36 0.57
CA MET A 139 12.80 13.48 1.49
C MET A 139 13.68 13.09 2.68
N SER A 140 13.45 11.90 3.27
CA SER A 140 14.23 11.40 4.40
C SER A 140 15.69 11.12 4.05
N ARG A 141 15.96 10.77 2.77
CA ARG A 141 17.31 10.56 2.23
C ARG A 141 18.05 11.87 1.92
N GLY A 142 17.41 13.03 2.11
CA GLY A 142 18.01 14.35 1.88
C GLY A 142 18.12 14.76 0.41
N SER A 143 17.39 14.09 -0.49
CA SER A 143 17.41 14.37 -1.93
C SER A 143 16.63 15.63 -2.32
N VAL A 144 15.87 16.23 -1.39
CA VAL A 144 15.02 17.41 -1.63
C VAL A 144 15.48 18.58 -0.77
N ARG A 145 15.93 19.67 -1.41
CA ARG A 145 16.49 20.87 -0.77
C ARG A 145 15.66 22.12 -0.99
N SER A 146 14.77 22.11 -1.98
CA SER A 146 13.94 23.24 -2.38
C SER A 146 12.49 22.83 -2.68
N LYS A 147 11.58 23.81 -2.70
CA LYS A 147 10.18 23.60 -3.07
C LYS A 147 10.03 23.15 -4.53
N ILE A 148 10.88 23.66 -5.42
CA ILE A 148 10.89 23.31 -6.85
C ILE A 148 11.26 21.84 -7.02
N GLU A 149 12.33 21.38 -6.36
CA GLU A 149 12.71 19.96 -6.38
C GLU A 149 11.60 19.06 -5.85
N LEU A 150 10.89 19.50 -4.80
CA LEU A 150 9.77 18.75 -4.25
C LEU A 150 8.60 18.64 -5.22
N ASP A 151 8.27 19.71 -5.94
CA ASP A 151 7.20 19.71 -6.93
C ASP A 151 7.55 18.85 -8.15
N VAL A 152 8.82 18.88 -8.60
CA VAL A 152 9.32 17.97 -9.65
C VAL A 152 9.24 16.51 -9.21
N LEU A 153 9.71 16.21 -7.99
CA LEU A 153 9.66 14.87 -7.42
C LEU A 153 8.22 14.34 -7.33
N ARG A 154 7.28 15.17 -6.87
CA ARG A 154 5.86 14.82 -6.79
C ARG A 154 5.29 14.39 -8.13
N ASN A 155 5.58 15.14 -9.18
CA ASN A 155 5.10 14.83 -10.52
C ASN A 155 5.78 13.58 -11.07
N LYS A 156 7.10 13.44 -10.88
CA LYS A 156 7.84 12.23 -11.30
C LYS A 156 7.29 10.97 -10.65
N VAL A 157 7.18 10.94 -9.31
CA VAL A 157 6.67 9.77 -8.59
C VAL A 157 5.24 9.43 -9.01
N ALA A 158 4.38 10.44 -9.24
CA ALA A 158 3.02 10.18 -9.69
C ALA A 158 2.96 9.57 -11.11
N LEU A 159 3.86 10.00 -12.01
CA LEU A 159 4.02 9.41 -13.33
C LEU A 159 4.50 7.97 -13.26
N ASP A 160 5.51 7.68 -12.44
CA ASP A 160 6.07 6.34 -12.23
C ASP A 160 5.00 5.36 -11.72
N VAL A 161 4.19 5.80 -10.75
CA VAL A 161 3.07 5.03 -10.20
C VAL A 161 2.00 4.75 -11.27
N GLY A 162 1.70 5.73 -12.12
CA GLY A 162 0.83 5.55 -13.29
C GLY A 162 -0.67 5.46 -12.98
N ILE A 163 -1.12 6.04 -11.86
CA ILE A 163 -2.56 6.13 -11.51
C ILE A 163 -3.06 7.56 -11.76
N PRO A 164 -4.04 7.77 -12.66
CA PRO A 164 -4.57 9.10 -12.97
C PRO A 164 -5.14 9.82 -11.74
N ARG A 165 -4.94 11.14 -11.67
CA ARG A 165 -5.49 12.03 -10.62
C ARG A 165 -5.09 11.63 -9.19
N ALA A 166 -3.98 10.90 -9.03
CA ALA A 166 -3.46 10.43 -7.75
C ALA A 166 -2.37 11.34 -7.13
N VAL A 167 -2.10 12.52 -7.68
CA VAL A 167 -1.09 13.44 -7.11
C VAL A 167 -1.59 13.99 -5.76
N PRO A 168 -0.88 13.75 -4.63
CA PRO A 168 -1.29 14.26 -3.32
C PRO A 168 -0.94 15.73 -3.14
N ARG A 169 -1.68 16.43 -2.28
CA ARG A 169 -1.33 17.80 -1.82
C ARG A 169 -0.13 17.75 -0.88
N LEU A 170 0.70 18.80 -0.87
CA LEU A 170 1.91 18.86 -0.05
C LEU A 170 1.65 18.61 1.45
N GLY A 171 0.59 19.19 2.02
CA GLY A 171 0.25 18.96 3.43
C GLY A 171 0.04 17.47 3.75
N TYR A 172 -0.66 16.76 2.87
CA TYR A 172 -0.88 15.31 2.99
C TYR A 172 0.43 14.52 2.84
N VAL A 173 1.31 14.92 1.92
CA VAL A 173 2.65 14.33 1.78
C VAL A 173 3.43 14.43 3.09
N ILE A 174 3.44 15.60 3.71
CA ILE A 174 4.14 15.83 4.98
C ILE A 174 3.52 14.98 6.10
N ASP A 175 2.19 14.91 6.16
CA ASP A 175 1.49 14.14 7.20
C ASP A 175 1.76 12.63 7.09
N VAL A 176 1.80 12.08 5.87
CA VAL A 176 2.21 10.70 5.63
C VAL A 176 3.70 10.51 5.92
N ALA A 177 4.58 11.39 5.42
CA ALA A 177 6.01 11.26 5.60
C ALA A 177 6.42 11.24 7.08
N LYS A 178 5.80 12.08 7.92
CA LYS A 178 6.03 12.10 9.38
C LYS A 178 5.63 10.81 10.07
N ALA A 179 4.69 10.05 9.49
CA ALA A 179 4.27 8.79 10.05
C ALA A 179 5.38 7.72 9.88
N PHE A 180 6.04 7.70 8.73
CA PHE A 180 7.01 6.65 8.38
C PHE A 180 8.47 7.03 8.61
N PHE A 181 8.82 8.32 8.55
CA PHE A 181 10.21 8.77 8.44
C PHE A 181 10.52 9.96 9.34
N VAL A 182 11.80 10.11 9.67
CA VAL A 182 12.33 11.33 10.27
C VAL A 182 12.51 12.38 9.17
N VAL A 183 11.59 13.35 9.11
CA VAL A 183 11.60 14.40 8.08
C VAL A 183 12.41 15.62 8.55
N PRO A 184 13.36 16.13 7.74
CA PRO A 184 14.15 17.32 8.09
C PRO A 184 13.29 18.56 8.39
N LYS A 185 13.61 19.30 9.46
CA LYS A 185 12.87 20.50 9.91
C LYS A 185 12.67 21.54 8.81
N LYS A 186 13.67 21.73 7.93
CA LYS A 186 13.60 22.67 6.80
C LYS A 186 12.46 22.36 5.83
N ILE A 187 12.12 21.08 5.64
CA ILE A 187 11.00 20.66 4.79
C ILE A 187 9.67 20.85 5.54
N LEU A 188 9.65 20.65 6.86
CA LEU A 188 8.45 20.88 7.68
C LEU A 188 7.97 22.33 7.64
N GLN A 189 8.91 23.29 7.59
CA GLN A 189 8.62 24.72 7.44
C GLN A 189 7.94 25.08 6.11
N LEU A 190 7.96 24.20 5.09
CA LEU A 190 7.21 24.39 3.85
C LEU A 190 5.69 24.22 4.06
N LYS A 191 5.26 23.55 5.14
CA LYS A 191 3.84 23.43 5.52
C LYS A 191 3.26 24.75 6.02
N GLU A 192 4.08 25.57 6.68
CA GLU A 192 3.65 26.77 7.42
C GLU A 192 3.49 28.00 6.52
N LYS A 193 4.08 28.01 5.31
CA LYS A 193 3.99 29.16 4.38
C LYS A 193 2.65 29.27 3.61
N ARG A 194 1.56 28.69 4.13
CA ARG A 194 0.19 28.88 3.62
C ARG A 194 -0.83 28.89 4.75
N SER A 195 -1.04 30.08 5.32
CA SER A 195 -2.36 30.61 5.69
C SER A 195 -2.59 31.83 4.81
#